data_AF-A0A1D2SFM4-F1
#
_entry.id   AF-A0A1D2SFM4-F1
#
_cell.length_a   1.000
_cell.length_b   1.000
_cell.length_c   1.000
_cell.angle_alpha   90.00
_cell.angle_beta   90.00
_cell.angle_gamma   90.00
#
_symmetry.space_group_name_H-M   'P 1'
#
loop_
_entity.id
_entity.type
_entity.pdbx_description
1 polymer ?
#
loop_
_entity_poly.entity_id
_entity_poly.type
_entity_poly.pdbx_seq_one_letter_code
_entity_poly.pdbx_strand_id
1 'polypeptide(L)'
;MVLAVSLWPMPEPPPLHTGWDKTDHLASFLALGLLGLPSWPSQRARVLVGLLFHGALIEVLQGFTGYRQADWFDFVADAAGAGLAALIVVAWRRRDLRAGSRPDTQ
;
A
#
# COMPACT_ATOMS: atom_id res chain seq x y z
N MET A 1 -12.09 32.07 -2.77
CA MET A 1 -10.83 31.91 -2.02
C MET A 1 -10.11 30.60 -2.34
N VAL A 2 -10.81 29.49 -2.57
CA VAL A 2 -10.19 28.20 -2.97
C VAL A 2 -9.38 28.29 -4.27
N LEU A 3 -9.88 28.98 -5.30
CA LEU A 3 -9.17 29.12 -6.60
C LEU A 3 -7.83 29.85 -6.50
N ALA A 4 -7.71 30.85 -5.62
CA ALA A 4 -6.46 31.62 -5.47
C ALA A 4 -5.37 30.81 -4.76
N VAL A 5 -5.76 29.87 -3.88
CA VAL A 5 -4.82 28.96 -3.21
C VAL A 5 -4.39 27.84 -4.15
N SER A 6 -5.26 27.37 -5.05
CA SER A 6 -4.93 26.32 -6.03
C SER A 6 -3.96 26.75 -7.14
N LEU A 7 -3.82 28.06 -7.37
CA LEU A 7 -2.95 28.64 -8.40
C LEU A 7 -1.66 29.23 -7.82
N TRP A 8 -1.46 29.13 -6.50
CA TRP A 8 -0.22 29.59 -5.91
C TRP A 8 0.91 28.63 -6.30
N PRO A 9 1.96 29.09 -7.00
CA PRO A 9 3.09 28.24 -7.33
C PRO A 9 3.78 27.91 -6.01
N MET A 10 3.48 26.72 -5.47
CA MET A 10 4.24 26.15 -4.39
C MET A 10 5.68 26.04 -4.91
N PRO A 11 6.69 26.55 -4.17
CA PRO A 11 8.06 26.21 -4.45
C PRO A 11 8.14 24.69 -4.48
N GLU A 12 8.47 24.12 -5.64
CA GLU A 12 8.77 22.70 -5.79
C GLU A 12 9.74 22.35 -4.64
N PRO A 13 9.33 21.52 -3.66
CA PRO A 13 10.25 21.13 -2.61
C PRO A 13 11.46 20.51 -3.33
N PRO A 14 12.70 20.83 -2.88
CA PRO A 14 13.89 20.22 -3.46
C PRO A 14 13.66 18.71 -3.49
N PRO A 15 14.02 17.98 -4.56
CA PRO A 15 13.71 16.56 -4.67
C PRO A 15 14.29 15.86 -3.45
N LEU A 16 13.41 15.57 -2.48
CA LEU A 16 13.76 14.89 -1.26
C LEU A 16 13.91 13.43 -1.64
N HIS A 17 15.08 13.07 -2.17
CA HIS A 17 15.58 11.69 -2.22
C HIS A 17 15.97 11.24 -0.81
N THR A 18 15.19 11.61 0.20
CA THR A 18 15.29 11.04 1.53
C THR A 18 14.57 9.70 1.43
N GLY A 19 15.09 8.61 2.00
CA GLY A 19 14.50 7.25 1.90
C GLY A 19 13.07 7.09 2.47
N TRP A 20 12.37 8.20 2.72
CA TRP A 20 10.96 8.31 3.07
C TRP A 20 10.05 7.82 1.94
N ASP A 21 10.42 8.00 0.67
CA ASP A 21 9.62 7.53 -0.46
C ASP A 21 9.30 6.03 -0.35
N LYS A 22 10.29 5.21 -0.01
CA LYS A 22 10.14 3.77 0.20
C LYS A 22 9.24 3.43 1.38
N THR A 23 9.29 4.25 2.43
CA THR A 23 8.43 4.07 3.61
C THR A 23 6.99 4.45 3.29
N ASP A 24 6.79 5.50 2.50
CA ASP A 24 5.47 5.98 2.05
C ASP A 24 4.81 4.97 1.10
N HIS A 25 5.59 4.38 0.18
CA HIS A 25 5.18 3.27 -0.67
C HIS A 25 4.72 2.06 0.17
N LEU A 26 5.57 1.59 1.10
CA LEU A 26 5.23 0.49 1.99
C LEU A 26 3.97 0.78 2.84
N ALA A 27 3.88 1.96 3.44
CA ALA A 27 2.76 2.36 4.29
C ALA A 27 1.45 2.46 3.49
N SER A 28 1.51 3.01 2.28
CA SER A 28 0.34 3.15 1.39
C SER A 28 -0.18 1.78 0.95
N PHE A 29 0.69 0.88 0.50
CA PHE A 29 0.29 -0.47 0.09
C PHE A 29 -0.14 -1.35 1.26
N LEU A 30 0.45 -1.15 2.44
CA LEU A 30 -0.03 -1.76 3.67
C LEU A 30 -1.46 -1.30 4.00
N ALA A 31 -1.73 0.01 3.97
CA ALA A 31 -3.05 0.55 4.25
C ALA A 31 -4.09 0.05 3.24
N LEU A 32 -3.78 0.10 1.93
CA LEU A 32 -4.65 -0.40 0.88
C LEU A 32 -4.93 -1.91 1.04
N GLY A 33 -3.90 -2.71 1.37
CA GLY A 33 -4.07 -4.13 1.64
C GLY A 33 -4.94 -4.41 2.87
N LEU A 34 -4.73 -3.67 3.96
CA LEU A 34 -5.51 -3.81 5.20
C LEU A 34 -6.98 -3.45 5.01
N LEU A 35 -7.31 -2.53 4.11
CA LEU A 35 -8.68 -2.16 3.77
C LEU A 35 -9.30 -3.11 2.72
N GLY A 36 -8.53 -3.48 1.70
CA GLY A 36 -9.03 -4.28 0.57
C GLY A 36 -9.24 -5.75 0.89
N LEU A 37 -8.32 -6.38 1.62
CA LEU A 37 -8.36 -7.83 1.89
C LEU A 37 -9.53 -8.27 2.78
N PRO A 38 -9.92 -7.52 3.82
CA PRO A 38 -11.13 -7.84 4.59
C PRO A 38 -12.42 -7.59 3.80
N SER A 39 -12.44 -6.57 2.95
CA SER A 39 -13.61 -6.15 2.16
C SER A 39 -13.98 -7.16 1.06
N TRP A 40 -12.99 -7.84 0.47
CA TRP A 40 -13.20 -8.89 -0.53
C TRP A 40 -12.57 -10.24 -0.13
N PRO A 41 -13.15 -10.94 0.87
CA PRO A 41 -12.55 -12.14 1.45
C PRO A 41 -12.46 -13.32 0.47
N SER A 42 -13.34 -13.40 -0.54
CA SER A 42 -13.32 -14.43 -1.59
C SER A 42 -12.37 -14.11 -2.75
N GLN A 43 -11.87 -12.87 -2.84
CA GLN A 43 -11.08 -12.39 -3.97
C GLN A 43 -9.70 -11.84 -3.54
N ARG A 44 -9.17 -12.29 -2.40
CA ARG A 44 -7.90 -11.81 -1.85
C ARG A 44 -6.75 -11.87 -2.85
N ALA A 45 -6.67 -12.94 -3.64
CA ALA A 45 -5.66 -13.07 -4.70
C ALA A 45 -5.79 -11.96 -5.76
N ARG A 46 -7.03 -11.62 -6.15
CA ARG A 46 -7.29 -10.54 -7.12
C ARG A 46 -6.94 -9.17 -6.54
N VAL A 47 -7.19 -8.94 -5.25
CA VAL A 47 -6.78 -7.72 -4.55
C VAL A 47 -5.25 -7.60 -4.53
N LEU A 48 -4.53 -8.66 -4.16
CA LEU A 48 -3.06 -8.64 -4.13
C LEU A 48 -2.45 -8.45 -5.53
N VAL A 49 -2.97 -9.16 -6.53
CA VAL A 49 -2.52 -8.98 -7.93
C VAL A 49 -2.81 -7.57 -8.42
N GLY A 50 -3.98 -7.01 -8.09
CA GLY A 50 -4.34 -5.63 -8.43
C GLY A 50 -3.40 -4.62 -7.79
N LEU A 51 -3.02 -4.82 -6.52
CA LEU A 51 -2.04 -3.99 -5.83
C LEU A 51 -0.66 -4.09 -6.50
N LEU A 52 -0.15 -5.29 -6.76
CA LEU A 52 1.14 -5.44 -7.45
C LEU A 52 1.13 -4.81 -8.84
N PHE A 53 0.05 -4.98 -9.61
CA PHE A 53 -0.09 -4.33 -10.91
C PHE A 53 -0.10 -2.80 -10.76
N HIS A 54 -0.74 -2.27 -9.72
CA HIS A 54 -0.77 -0.84 -9.44
C HIS A 54 0.63 -0.30 -9.12
N GLY A 55 1.42 -0.98 -8.28
CA GLY A 55 2.80 -0.60 -7.98
C GLY A 55 3.69 -0.61 -9.23
N ALA A 56 3.61 -1.67 -10.04
CA ALA A 56 4.34 -1.75 -11.30
C ALA A 56 3.94 -0.64 -12.29
N LEU A 57 2.65 -0.28 -12.35
CA LEU A 57 2.17 0.82 -13.17
C LEU A 57 2.74 2.16 -12.70
N ILE A 58 2.83 2.39 -11.39
CA ILE A 58 3.42 3.61 -10.82
C ILE A 58 4.89 3.72 -11.23
N GLU A 59 5.70 2.66 -11.10
CA GLU A 59 7.11 2.68 -11.54
C GLU A 59 7.27 2.98 -13.03
N VAL A 60 6.43 2.36 -13.87
CA VAL A 60 6.44 2.59 -15.32
C VAL A 60 6.12 4.06 -15.63
N LEU A 61 5.09 4.61 -14.98
CA LEU A 61 4.71 6.00 -15.16
C LEU A 61 5.79 6.95 -14.64
N GLN A 62 6.43 6.64 -13.51
CA GLN A 62 7.57 7.40 -13.00
C GLN A 62 8.71 7.45 -14.03
N GLY A 63 9.04 6.33 -14.66
CA GLY A 63 10.05 6.25 -15.72
C GLY A 63 9.77 7.15 -16.94
N PHE A 64 8.49 7.46 -17.22
CA PHE A 64 8.11 8.38 -18.30
C PHE A 64 8.13 9.86 -17.91
N THR A 65 8.12 10.19 -16.62
CA THR A 65 8.10 11.59 -16.17
C THR A 65 9.46 12.29 -16.24
N GLY A 66 10.56 11.54 -16.43
CA GLY A 66 11.93 12.08 -16.55
C GLY A 66 12.49 12.74 -15.29
N TYR A 67 11.65 12.93 -14.26
CA TYR A 67 11.97 13.59 -12.99
C TYR A 67 12.42 12.60 -11.91
N ARG A 68 12.08 11.32 -12.06
CA ARG A 68 12.39 10.25 -11.10
C ARG A 68 12.79 8.99 -11.86
N GLN A 69 13.93 8.38 -11.50
CA GLN A 69 14.30 7.08 -12.06
C GLN A 69 13.38 6.02 -11.44
N ALA A 70 12.84 5.13 -12.28
CA ALA A 70 12.18 3.94 -11.79
C ALA A 70 13.20 3.14 -10.95
N ASP A 71 12.95 3.05 -9.64
CA ASP A 71 13.78 2.29 -8.72
C ASP A 71 13.02 1.03 -8.32
N TRP A 72 13.51 -0.14 -8.76
CA TRP A 72 12.95 -1.45 -8.41
C TRP A 72 12.73 -1.65 -6.90
N PHE A 73 13.44 -0.90 -6.05
CA PHE A 73 13.21 -0.91 -4.61
C PHE A 73 11.84 -0.36 -4.19
N ASP A 74 11.22 0.51 -4.99
CA ASP A 74 9.90 1.08 -4.72
C ASP A 74 8.81 0.02 -4.98
N PHE A 75 8.89 -0.75 -6.07
CA PHE A 75 8.02 -1.91 -6.26
C PHE A 75 8.23 -3.00 -5.21
N VAL A 76 9.47 -3.20 -4.73
CA VAL A 76 9.73 -4.10 -3.60
C VAL A 76 9.04 -3.60 -2.33
N ALA A 77 9.06 -2.29 -2.08
CA ALA A 77 8.36 -1.69 -0.94
C ALA A 77 6.83 -1.88 -1.04
N ASP A 78 6.27 -1.70 -2.24
CA ASP A 78 4.84 -1.94 -2.52
C ASP A 78 4.46 -3.40 -2.26
N ALA A 79 5.25 -4.33 -2.80
CA ALA A 79 5.04 -5.77 -2.62
C ALA A 79 5.16 -6.17 -1.14
N ALA A 80 6.12 -5.60 -0.41
CA ALA A 80 6.29 -5.83 1.03
C ALA A 80 5.10 -5.30 1.83
N GLY A 81 4.61 -4.10 1.53
CA GLY A 81 3.42 -3.51 2.17
C GLY A 81 2.17 -4.38 1.96
N ALA A 82 1.91 -4.80 0.72
CA ALA A 82 0.79 -5.68 0.37
C ALA A 82 0.91 -7.07 1.04
N GLY A 83 2.11 -7.65 1.06
CA GLY A 83 2.40 -8.92 1.72
C GLY A 83 2.19 -8.86 3.24
N LEU A 84 2.67 -7.79 3.88
CA LEU A 84 2.49 -7.57 5.31
C LEU A 84 1.01 -7.42 5.68
N ALA A 85 0.25 -6.67 4.88
CA ALA A 85 -1.20 -6.55 5.06
C ALA A 85 -1.89 -7.93 5.03
N ALA A 86 -1.50 -8.79 4.09
CA ALA A 86 -2.05 -10.14 3.99
C ALA A 86 -1.74 -11.00 5.22
N LEU A 87 -0.51 -10.94 5.73
CA LEU A 87 -0.12 -11.66 6.95
C LEU A 87 -0.94 -11.19 8.15
N ILE A 88 -1.12 -9.88 8.32
CA ILE A 88 -1.92 -9.31 9.41
C ILE A 88 -3.37 -9.79 9.33
N VAL A 89 -4.01 -9.69 8.16
CA VAL A 89 -5.42 -10.09 7.97
C VAL A 89 -5.61 -11.58 8.19
N VAL A 90 -4.68 -12.42 7.74
CA VAL A 90 -4.73 -13.87 8.00
C VAL A 90 -4.55 -14.17 9.49
N ALA A 91 -3.60 -13.51 10.16
CA ALA A 91 -3.36 -13.70 11.59
C ALA A 91 -4.59 -13.28 12.43
N TRP A 92 -5.21 -12.15 12.11
CA TRP A 92 -6.44 -11.68 12.77
C TRP A 92 -7.57 -12.69 12.61
N ARG A 93 -7.88 -13.10 11.38
CA ARG A 93 -8.93 -14.10 11.13
C ARG A 93 -8.67 -15.43 11.85
N ARG A 94 -7.41 -15.87 11.91
CA ARG A 94 -7.03 -17.10 12.65
C ARG A 94 -7.26 -16.94 14.16
N ARG A 95 -7.00 -15.75 14.72
CA ARG A 95 -7.27 -15.46 16.13
C ARG A 95 -8.77 -15.43 16.42
N ASP A 96 -9.55 -14.79 15.56
CA ASP A 96 -11.01 -14.71 15.71
C ASP A 96 -11.67 -16.10 15.70
N LEU A 97 -11.27 -16.94 14.74
CA LEU A 97 -11.75 -18.32 14.66
C LEU A 97 -11.36 -19.15 15.89
N ARG A 98 -10.14 -18.96 16.42
CA ARG A 98 -9.68 -19.66 17.64
C ARG A 98 -10.36 -19.16 18.90
N ALA A 99 -10.66 -17.86 18.99
CA ALA A 99 -11.37 -17.27 20.12
C ALA A 99 -12.82 -17.75 20.20
N GLY A 100 -13.51 -17.84 19.05
CA GLY A 100 -14.88 -18.39 18.98
C GLY A 100 -14.98 -19.90 19.16
N SER A 101 -13.86 -20.63 19.07
CA SER A 101 -13.82 -22.10 19.24
C SER A 101 -13.47 -22.55 20.67
N ARG A 102 -13.22 -21.62 21.60
CA ARG A 102 -13.06 -22.00 23.01
C ARG A 102 -14.44 -22.36 23.58
N PRO A 103 -14.70 -23.63 23.94
CA PRO A 103 -15.91 -23.94 24.67
C PRO A 103 -15.85 -23.21 26.01
N ASP A 104 -16.88 -22.45 26.35
CA ASP A 104 -17.09 -21.91 27.70
C ASP A 104 -17.11 -23.11 28.66
N THR A 105 -15.95 -23.40 29.26
CA THR A 105 -15.86 -24.34 30.36
C THR A 105 -16.48 -23.66 31.58
N GLN A 106 -17.71 -24.08 31.88
CA GLN A 106 -18.34 -23.95 33.20
C GLN A 106 -17.45 -24.56 34.27
#